data_AF-A0A4U8Z6C9-F1
#
_entry.id   AF-A0A4U8Z6C9-F1
#
_cell.length_a   1.000
_cell.length_b   1.000
_cell.length_c   1.000
_cell.angle_alpha   90.00
_cell.angle_beta   90.00
_cell.angle_gamma   90.00
#
_symmetry.space_group_name_H-M   'P 1'
#
loop_
_entity.id
_entity.type
_entity.pdbx_description
1 polymer ?
#
loop_
_entity_poly.entity_id
_entity_poly.type
_entity_poly.pdbx_seq_one_letter_code
_entity_poly.pdbx_strand_id
1 'polypeptide(L)'
;MISRRKLPLTGTTEFPNLAEQPVEPLMPAPAIPESAAEPDFPPLGSFRLAEPVERLRDRAENFEKATQHPVAIFLATLGEPPAFTAREGFARGLFEAGGVRAVAGEAINSPQALAAAFRASGAKSACLCSSDETYALPAGDATHVGDTLAEQAARALKNTGCVFLTLAGRPGDREAAYREAGVDAFIYAGLDLVAFLNDAHARMGLPIERD
;
A
#
# COMPACT_ATOMS: atom_id res chain seq x y z
N MET A 1 -6.64 17.53 3.49
CA MET A 1 -7.94 16.96 3.05
C MET A 1 -7.76 15.84 2.05
N ILE A 2 -6.94 16.03 1.01
CA ILE A 2 -6.62 15.02 -0.02
C ILE A 2 -5.88 13.81 0.55
N SER A 3 -4.87 14.03 1.41
CA SER A 3 -4.09 12.94 2.03
C SER A 3 -4.96 11.95 2.80
N ARG A 4 -6.01 12.42 3.49
CA ARG A 4 -6.95 11.55 4.20
C ARG A 4 -8.15 11.10 3.36
N ARG A 5 -8.09 11.29 2.04
CA ARG A 5 -9.17 11.00 1.08
C ARG A 5 -10.52 11.67 1.43
N LYS A 6 -10.49 12.80 2.14
CA LYS A 6 -11.70 13.61 2.40
C LYS A 6 -12.13 14.41 1.17
N LEU A 7 -11.21 14.64 0.24
CA LEU A 7 -11.46 15.16 -1.09
C LEU A 7 -10.87 14.14 -2.08
N PRO A 8 -11.66 13.19 -2.59
CA PRO A 8 -11.17 12.14 -3.47
C PRO A 8 -10.80 12.71 -4.85
N LEU A 9 -9.67 12.24 -5.40
CA LEU A 9 -9.23 12.49 -6.76
C LEU A 9 -9.32 11.18 -7.56
N THR A 10 -10.35 11.05 -8.39
CA THR A 10 -10.56 9.87 -9.25
C THR A 10 -9.40 9.67 -10.22
N GLY A 11 -8.91 8.44 -10.35
CA GLY A 11 -7.74 8.10 -11.15
C GLY A 11 -6.41 8.38 -10.45
N THR A 12 -6.41 8.99 -9.26
CA THR A 12 -5.21 9.28 -8.47
C THR A 12 -5.30 8.67 -7.08
N THR A 13 -6.07 9.27 -6.17
CA THR A 13 -6.22 8.75 -4.80
C THR A 13 -7.31 7.70 -4.69
N GLU A 14 -8.25 7.69 -5.64
CA GLU A 14 -9.31 6.69 -5.75
C GLU A 14 -9.32 6.07 -7.13
N PHE A 15 -9.36 4.74 -7.18
CA PHE A 15 -9.40 3.95 -8.41
C PHE A 15 -8.29 4.33 -9.42
N PRO A 16 -6.99 4.36 -9.02
CA PRO A 16 -5.89 4.62 -9.93
C PRO A 16 -5.74 3.48 -10.96
N ASN A 17 -5.26 3.81 -12.16
CA ASN A 17 -4.88 2.82 -13.17
C ASN A 17 -3.35 2.77 -13.28
N LEU A 18 -2.72 1.80 -12.61
CA LEU A 18 -1.27 1.65 -12.64
C LEU A 18 -0.73 1.21 -14.00
N ALA A 19 -1.58 0.65 -14.87
CA ALA A 19 -1.22 0.23 -16.22
C ALA A 19 -1.56 1.29 -17.28
N GLU A 20 -1.67 2.56 -16.90
CA GLU A 20 -1.90 3.64 -17.85
C GLU A 20 -0.76 3.74 -18.88
N GLN A 21 -1.12 3.97 -20.15
CA GLN A 21 -0.12 4.18 -21.19
C GLN A 21 0.48 5.58 -21.05
N PRO A 22 1.80 5.74 -21.23
CA PRO A 22 2.41 7.06 -21.24
C PRO A 22 1.83 7.88 -22.40
N VAL A 23 1.45 9.13 -22.12
CA VAL A 23 0.91 10.07 -23.11
C VAL A 23 1.88 11.24 -23.26
N GLU A 24 2.27 11.53 -24.50
CA GLU A 24 3.04 12.74 -24.79
C GLU A 24 2.10 13.95 -24.85
N PRO A 25 2.40 15.05 -24.14
CA PRO A 25 1.57 16.25 -24.17
C PRO A 25 1.65 16.92 -25.54
N LEU A 26 0.52 16.98 -26.25
CA LEU A 26 0.41 17.63 -27.56
C LEU A 26 0.71 19.14 -27.52
N MET A 27 0.47 19.76 -26.35
CA MET A 27 0.77 21.17 -26.10
C MET A 27 1.37 21.29 -24.68
N PRO A 28 2.69 21.44 -24.54
CA PRO A 28 3.29 21.72 -23.24
C PRO A 28 2.82 23.09 -22.72
N ALA A 29 2.68 23.21 -21.40
CA ALA A 29 2.35 24.48 -20.78
C ALA A 29 3.40 25.53 -21.21
N PRO A 30 2.98 26.77 -21.55
CA PRO A 30 3.92 27.81 -21.93
C PRO A 30 4.90 28.05 -20.79
N ALA A 31 6.19 28.17 -21.11
CA ALA A 31 7.21 28.55 -20.14
C ALA A 31 6.81 29.88 -19.50
N ILE A 32 6.94 29.97 -18.18
CA ILE A 32 6.75 31.23 -17.46
C ILE A 32 7.83 32.19 -17.98
N PRO A 33 7.49 33.33 -18.60
CA PRO A 33 8.49 34.24 -19.12
C PRO A 33 9.39 34.75 -17.98
N GLU A 34 10.71 34.63 -18.14
CA GLU A 34 11.72 35.11 -17.18
C GLU A 34 11.65 36.62 -16.91
N SER A 35 10.91 37.37 -17.72
CA SER A 35 10.88 38.83 -17.73
C SER A 35 9.50 39.38 -17.37
N ALA A 36 9.16 39.34 -16.10
CA ALA A 36 8.34 40.38 -15.47
C ALA A 36 9.22 41.05 -14.41
N ALA A 37 9.14 42.37 -14.28
CA ALA A 37 9.83 43.11 -13.22
C ALA A 37 9.71 42.35 -11.89
N GLU A 38 10.81 42.22 -11.14
CA GLU A 38 10.80 41.52 -9.84
C GLU A 38 9.65 42.09 -9.00
N PRO A 39 8.59 41.30 -8.75
CA PRO A 39 7.47 41.80 -7.97
C PRO A 39 7.97 42.12 -6.56
N ASP A 40 7.44 43.19 -5.94
CA ASP A 40 7.75 43.58 -4.55
C ASP A 40 7.34 42.52 -3.50
N PHE A 41 6.84 41.38 -3.94
CA PHE A 41 6.43 40.24 -3.12
C PHE A 41 6.76 38.93 -3.84
N PRO A 42 7.05 37.85 -3.10
CA PRO A 42 7.33 36.55 -3.70
C PRO A 42 6.13 36.08 -4.54
N PRO A 43 6.37 35.52 -5.75
CA PRO A 43 5.29 35.04 -6.60
C PRO A 43 4.47 33.97 -5.89
N LEU A 44 3.17 33.91 -6.20
CA LEU A 44 2.30 32.86 -5.69
C LEU A 44 2.73 31.52 -6.27
N GLY A 45 3.00 30.54 -5.40
CA GLY A 45 3.29 29.18 -5.82
C GLY A 45 2.05 28.53 -6.44
N SER A 46 2.21 27.95 -7.63
CA SER A 46 1.23 27.04 -8.20
C SER A 46 1.44 25.65 -7.61
N PHE A 47 0.38 24.99 -7.15
CA PHE A 47 0.46 23.63 -6.62
C PHE A 47 -0.68 22.79 -7.18
N ARG A 48 -0.37 21.55 -7.60
CA ARG A 48 -1.38 20.60 -8.06
C ARG A 48 -1.77 19.69 -6.91
N LEU A 49 -3.07 19.52 -6.70
CA LEU A 49 -3.60 18.69 -5.61
C LEU A 49 -3.13 17.23 -5.67
N ALA A 50 -2.87 16.71 -6.88
CA ALA A 50 -2.41 15.36 -7.14
C ALA A 50 -0.89 15.16 -6.94
N GLU A 51 -0.11 16.25 -6.94
CA GLU A 51 1.35 16.22 -6.97
C GLU A 51 1.99 15.36 -5.86
N PRO A 52 1.52 15.40 -4.59
CA PRO A 52 2.10 14.54 -3.55
C PRO A 52 1.95 13.03 -3.83
N VAL A 53 0.91 12.63 -4.57
CA VAL A 53 0.63 11.23 -4.90
C VAL A 53 1.33 10.84 -6.20
N GLU A 54 1.41 11.75 -7.17
CA GLU A 54 2.21 11.56 -8.39
C GLU A 54 3.68 11.32 -8.06
N ARG A 55 4.28 12.11 -7.16
CA ARG A 55 5.67 11.89 -6.71
C ARG A 55 5.92 10.49 -6.14
N LEU A 56 4.92 9.90 -5.46
CA LEU A 56 5.02 8.52 -4.99
C LEU A 56 5.03 7.54 -6.17
N ARG A 57 4.16 7.73 -7.16
CA ARG A 57 4.14 6.89 -8.36
C ARG A 57 5.45 7.00 -9.15
N ASP A 58 5.94 8.21 -9.37
CA ASP A 58 7.20 8.47 -10.06
C ASP A 58 8.38 7.79 -9.35
N ARG A 59 8.41 7.82 -8.01
CA ARG A 59 9.43 7.15 -7.20
C ARG A 59 9.41 5.63 -7.40
N ALA A 60 8.23 5.02 -7.36
CA ALA A 60 8.09 3.57 -7.58
C ALA A 60 8.53 3.20 -9.01
N GLU A 61 8.08 3.94 -10.02
CA GLU A 61 8.46 3.72 -11.42
C GLU A 61 9.97 3.88 -11.64
N ASN A 62 10.57 4.94 -11.11
CA ASN A 62 12.02 5.18 -11.19
C ASN A 62 12.82 4.06 -10.52
N PHE A 63 12.33 3.54 -9.38
CA PHE A 63 12.94 2.41 -8.71
C PHE A 63 12.85 1.12 -9.55
N GLU A 64 11.69 0.83 -10.14
CA GLU A 64 11.53 -0.33 -11.03
C GLU A 64 12.47 -0.22 -12.24
N LYS A 65 12.56 0.95 -12.87
CA LYS A 65 13.47 1.22 -13.99
C LYS A 65 14.94 1.03 -13.59
N ALA A 66 15.35 1.55 -12.44
CA ALA A 66 16.73 1.50 -11.98
C ALA A 66 17.17 0.09 -11.54
N THR A 67 16.27 -0.66 -10.87
CA THR A 67 16.62 -1.95 -10.25
C THR A 67 16.16 -3.15 -11.05
N GLN A 68 15.29 -2.98 -12.05
CA GLN A 68 14.62 -4.07 -12.76
C GLN A 68 13.83 -5.01 -11.83
N HIS A 69 13.45 -4.54 -10.63
CA HIS A 69 12.64 -5.28 -9.67
C HIS A 69 11.28 -4.60 -9.52
N PRO A 70 10.16 -5.33 -9.66
CA PRO A 70 8.85 -4.76 -9.48
C PRO A 70 8.60 -4.34 -8.04
N VAL A 71 7.98 -3.18 -7.84
CA VAL A 71 7.49 -2.71 -6.55
C VAL A 71 6.10 -3.29 -6.34
N ALA A 72 6.03 -4.43 -5.64
CA ALA A 72 4.80 -5.17 -5.47
C ALA A 72 4.49 -5.49 -4.00
N ILE A 73 3.20 -5.61 -3.71
CA ILE A 73 2.66 -6.11 -2.44
C ILE A 73 1.67 -7.24 -2.69
N PHE A 74 1.80 -8.31 -1.91
CA PHE A 74 0.88 -9.45 -1.97
C PHE A 74 -0.33 -9.22 -1.07
N LEU A 75 -1.54 -9.28 -1.62
CA LEU A 75 -2.78 -9.21 -0.85
C LEU A 75 -3.18 -10.62 -0.41
N ALA A 76 -2.95 -10.91 0.88
CA ALA A 76 -3.26 -12.17 1.52
C ALA A 76 -4.73 -12.17 1.98
N THR A 77 -5.60 -12.79 1.18
CA THR A 77 -7.03 -12.90 1.41
C THR A 77 -7.35 -14.10 2.31
N LEU A 78 -7.82 -13.84 3.53
CA LEU A 78 -8.11 -14.90 4.51
C LEU A 78 -9.61 -15.20 4.57
N GLY A 79 -9.97 -16.48 4.60
CA GLY A 79 -11.36 -16.94 4.67
C GLY A 79 -12.12 -16.77 3.36
N GLU A 80 -13.45 -16.71 3.43
CA GLU A 80 -14.33 -16.69 2.26
C GLU A 80 -14.42 -15.31 1.59
N PRO A 81 -14.73 -15.21 0.27
CA PRO A 81 -14.78 -13.96 -0.47
C PRO A 81 -15.56 -12.80 0.17
N PRO A 82 -16.73 -13.02 0.82
CA PRO A 82 -17.44 -11.94 1.51
C PRO A 82 -16.63 -11.30 2.65
N ALA A 83 -15.72 -12.04 3.28
CA ALA A 83 -14.91 -11.54 4.39
C ALA A 83 -13.80 -10.60 3.91
N PHE A 84 -13.21 -10.83 2.73
CA PHE A 84 -12.01 -10.12 2.30
C PHE A 84 -12.20 -9.14 1.14
N THR A 85 -13.18 -9.33 0.24
CA THR A 85 -13.29 -8.57 -1.03
C THR A 85 -13.21 -7.05 -0.82
N ALA A 86 -13.93 -6.51 0.17
CA ALA A 86 -13.92 -5.07 0.44
C ALA A 86 -12.55 -4.54 0.91
N ARG A 87 -11.85 -5.30 1.75
CA ARG A 87 -10.53 -4.94 2.29
C ARG A 87 -9.43 -5.16 1.27
N GLU A 88 -9.55 -6.19 0.44
CA GLU A 88 -8.67 -6.40 -0.71
C GLU A 88 -8.76 -5.23 -1.68
N GLY A 89 -9.98 -4.83 -2.09
CA GLY A 89 -10.17 -3.69 -2.99
C GLY A 89 -9.69 -2.37 -2.40
N PHE A 90 -9.91 -2.14 -1.09
CA PHE A 90 -9.37 -0.98 -0.39
C PHE A 90 -7.84 -0.97 -0.37
N ALA A 91 -7.21 -2.09 0.00
CA ALA A 91 -5.76 -2.23 0.04
C ALA A 91 -5.15 -2.04 -1.36
N ARG A 92 -5.73 -2.67 -2.38
CA ARG A 92 -5.34 -2.53 -3.79
C ARG A 92 -5.29 -1.07 -4.20
N GLY A 93 -6.41 -0.35 -4.10
CA GLY A 93 -6.46 1.05 -4.50
C GLY A 93 -5.54 1.96 -3.68
N LEU A 94 -5.31 1.62 -2.41
CA LEU A 94 -4.39 2.36 -1.54
C LEU A 94 -2.93 2.21 -1.99
N PHE A 95 -2.47 0.99 -2.25
CA PHE A 95 -1.08 0.73 -2.65
C PHE A 95 -0.81 1.16 -4.09
N GLU A 96 -1.76 0.94 -5.00
CA GLU A 96 -1.64 1.35 -6.41
C GLU A 96 -1.61 2.88 -6.55
N ALA A 97 -2.23 3.64 -5.64
CA ALA A 97 -2.10 5.10 -5.61
C ALA A 97 -0.65 5.54 -5.36
N GLY A 98 0.15 4.73 -4.66
CA GLY A 98 1.57 4.96 -4.42
C GLY A 98 2.49 4.29 -5.43
N GLY A 99 1.96 3.78 -6.55
CA GLY A 99 2.76 3.08 -7.55
C GLY A 99 3.17 1.66 -7.16
N VAL A 100 2.60 1.10 -6.09
CA VAL A 100 2.89 -0.26 -5.62
C VAL A 100 1.88 -1.24 -6.23
N ARG A 101 2.37 -2.18 -7.06
CA ARG A 101 1.52 -3.18 -7.69
C ARG A 101 0.93 -4.14 -6.65
N ALA A 102 -0.39 -4.19 -6.55
CA ALA A 102 -1.07 -5.14 -5.68
C ALA A 102 -1.33 -6.47 -6.41
N VAL A 103 -0.73 -7.55 -5.92
CA VAL A 103 -0.91 -8.90 -6.46
C VAL A 103 -1.78 -9.69 -5.49
N ALA A 104 -2.94 -10.17 -5.93
CA ALA A 104 -3.81 -11.03 -5.13
C ALA A 104 -3.86 -12.43 -5.74
N GLY A 105 -4.07 -13.43 -4.89
CA GLY A 105 -4.31 -14.81 -5.29
C GLY A 105 -5.72 -15.27 -4.93
N GLU A 106 -5.95 -16.58 -5.02
CA GLU A 106 -7.18 -17.20 -4.51
C GLU A 106 -7.27 -17.09 -2.98
N ALA A 107 -8.48 -17.32 -2.45
CA ALA A 107 -8.73 -17.37 -1.02
C ALA A 107 -7.80 -18.36 -0.32
N ILE A 108 -7.17 -17.91 0.77
CA ILE A 108 -6.12 -18.66 1.45
C ILE A 108 -6.67 -19.25 2.74
N ASN A 109 -6.67 -20.58 2.78
CA ASN A 109 -7.32 -21.36 3.84
C ASN A 109 -6.33 -22.07 4.78
N SER A 110 -5.01 -21.90 4.59
CA SER A 110 -4.00 -22.44 5.51
C SER A 110 -2.69 -21.62 5.49
N PRO A 111 -1.89 -21.68 6.57
CA PRO A 111 -0.58 -21.02 6.64
C PRO A 111 0.41 -21.50 5.56
N GLN A 112 0.35 -22.78 5.18
CA GLN A 112 1.25 -23.36 4.18
C GLN A 112 0.86 -22.88 2.78
N ALA A 113 -0.45 -22.82 2.48
CA ALA A 113 -0.95 -22.22 1.24
C ALA A 113 -0.60 -20.73 1.17
N LEU A 114 -0.70 -20.01 2.29
CA LEU A 114 -0.31 -18.60 2.39
C LEU A 114 1.16 -18.38 2.03
N ALA A 115 2.05 -19.15 2.65
CA ALA A 115 3.48 -19.07 2.40
C ALA A 115 3.84 -19.42 0.95
N ALA A 116 3.15 -20.40 0.35
CA ALA A 116 3.35 -20.78 -1.05
C ALA A 116 2.88 -19.67 -2.00
N ALA A 117 1.68 -19.14 -1.80
CA ALA A 117 1.11 -18.07 -2.62
C ALA A 117 1.95 -16.79 -2.54
N PHE A 118 2.43 -16.42 -1.35
CA PHE A 118 3.32 -15.27 -1.17
C PHE A 118 4.62 -15.43 -1.96
N ARG A 119 5.28 -16.59 -1.88
CA ARG A 119 6.51 -16.84 -2.67
C ARG A 119 6.24 -16.83 -4.17
N ALA A 120 5.13 -17.43 -4.61
CA ALA A 120 4.75 -17.44 -6.02
C ALA A 120 4.43 -16.04 -6.57
N SER A 121 3.96 -15.12 -5.73
CA SER A 121 3.67 -13.74 -6.12
C SER A 121 4.91 -12.92 -6.52
N GLY A 122 6.10 -13.31 -6.04
CA GLY A 122 7.34 -12.56 -6.21
C GLY A 122 7.41 -11.24 -5.42
N ALA A 123 6.36 -10.88 -4.67
CA ALA A 123 6.37 -9.71 -3.82
C ALA A 123 7.25 -9.93 -2.57
N LYS A 124 7.85 -8.85 -2.07
CA LYS A 124 8.64 -8.87 -0.82
C LYS A 124 7.83 -8.46 0.40
N SER A 125 6.66 -7.86 0.17
CA SER A 125 5.78 -7.29 1.19
C SER A 125 4.38 -7.86 1.03
N ALA A 126 3.60 -7.88 2.11
CA ALA A 126 2.25 -8.43 2.09
C ALA A 126 1.26 -7.58 2.90
N CYS A 127 -0.02 -7.67 2.56
CA CYS A 127 -1.13 -7.09 3.30
C CYS A 127 -2.17 -8.18 3.62
N LEU A 128 -2.46 -8.39 4.90
CA LEU A 128 -3.59 -9.23 5.33
C LEU A 128 -4.90 -8.51 5.02
N CYS A 129 -5.82 -9.23 4.39
CA CYS A 129 -7.14 -8.75 3.99
C CYS A 129 -8.21 -9.77 4.37
N SER A 130 -9.01 -9.45 5.39
CA SER A 130 -10.23 -10.18 5.78
C SER A 130 -11.00 -9.38 6.81
N SER A 131 -12.19 -9.80 7.21
CA SER A 131 -13.02 -9.10 8.20
C SER A 131 -12.44 -9.19 9.61
N ASP A 132 -12.91 -8.33 10.53
CA ASP A 132 -12.43 -8.36 11.92
C ASP A 132 -12.83 -9.67 12.62
N GLU A 133 -14.00 -10.22 12.26
CA GLU A 133 -14.46 -11.51 12.74
C GLU A 133 -13.51 -12.63 12.31
N THR A 134 -13.14 -12.68 11.03
CA THR A 134 -12.20 -13.70 10.52
C THR A 134 -10.82 -13.54 11.14
N TYR A 135 -10.32 -12.31 11.32
CA TYR A 135 -9.03 -12.09 11.99
C TYR A 135 -9.01 -12.57 13.44
N ALA A 136 -10.16 -12.56 14.12
CA ALA A 136 -10.30 -12.96 15.51
C ALA A 136 -10.59 -14.46 15.70
N LEU A 137 -10.86 -15.20 14.63
CA LEU A 137 -11.09 -16.65 14.71
C LEU A 137 -9.86 -17.36 15.29
N PRO A 138 -10.03 -18.37 16.15
CA PRO A 138 -8.92 -19.18 16.64
C PRO A 138 -8.20 -19.86 15.48
N ALA A 139 -6.87 -19.86 15.51
CA ALA A 139 -6.08 -20.68 14.59
C ALA A 139 -6.14 -22.15 15.05
N GLY A 140 -6.87 -22.99 14.31
CA GLY A 140 -7.14 -24.39 14.69
C GLY A 140 -5.89 -25.29 14.74
N ASP A 141 -4.84 -24.93 14.00
CA ASP A 141 -3.54 -25.60 13.92
C ASP A 141 -2.39 -24.68 14.35
N ALA A 142 -2.67 -23.72 15.25
CA ALA A 142 -1.70 -22.70 15.66
C ALA A 142 -0.42 -23.28 16.27
N THR A 143 0.74 -22.80 15.78
CA THR A 143 2.05 -23.07 16.39
C THR A 143 2.15 -22.50 17.81
N HIS A 144 1.38 -21.46 18.13
CA HIS A 144 1.27 -20.88 19.47
C HIS A 144 -0.16 -21.03 19.99
N VAL A 145 -0.29 -21.52 21.23
CA VAL A 145 -1.58 -21.69 21.88
C VAL A 145 -2.25 -20.32 22.04
N GLY A 146 -3.45 -20.16 21.46
CA GLY A 146 -4.26 -18.94 21.58
C GLY A 146 -4.08 -17.90 20.47
N ASP A 147 -3.21 -18.15 19.48
CA ASP A 147 -3.11 -17.28 18.30
C ASP A 147 -4.45 -17.26 17.53
N THR A 148 -4.78 -16.11 16.94
CA THR A 148 -5.86 -16.01 15.95
C THR A 148 -5.38 -16.26 14.53
N LEU A 149 -6.31 -16.40 13.59
CA LEU A 149 -5.99 -16.55 12.16
C LEU A 149 -5.08 -15.43 11.64
N ALA A 150 -5.31 -14.18 12.06
CA ALA A 150 -4.46 -13.06 11.64
C ALA A 150 -3.03 -13.17 12.19
N GLU A 151 -2.86 -13.58 13.45
CA GLU A 151 -1.57 -13.73 14.10
C GLU A 151 -0.78 -14.90 13.48
N GLN A 152 -1.45 -16.04 13.26
CA GLN A 152 -0.86 -17.19 12.59
C GLN A 152 -0.43 -16.85 11.15
N ALA A 153 -1.28 -16.15 10.40
CA ALA A 153 -0.99 -15.69 9.04
C ALA A 153 0.20 -14.73 9.00
N ALA A 154 0.24 -13.78 9.95
CA ALA A 154 1.34 -12.82 10.07
C ALA A 154 2.69 -13.52 10.32
N ARG A 155 2.72 -14.45 11.28
CA ARG A 155 3.93 -15.24 11.57
C ARG A 155 4.35 -16.09 10.37
N ALA A 156 3.39 -16.72 9.69
CA ALA A 156 3.67 -17.51 8.49
C ALA A 156 4.32 -16.67 7.39
N LEU A 157 3.83 -15.46 7.14
CA LEU A 157 4.42 -14.52 6.18
C LEU A 157 5.79 -13.99 6.63
N LYS A 158 5.97 -13.68 7.91
CA LYS A 158 7.29 -13.27 8.41
C LYS A 158 8.34 -14.37 8.28
N ASN A 159 7.95 -15.62 8.52
CA ASN A 159 8.82 -16.78 8.35
C ASN A 159 9.22 -17.05 6.88
N THR A 160 8.55 -16.45 5.89
CA THR A 160 8.98 -16.51 4.48
C THR A 160 9.92 -15.37 4.08
N GLY A 161 10.23 -14.44 4.99
CA GLY A 161 11.08 -13.28 4.72
C GLY A 161 10.31 -12.04 4.27
N CYS A 162 9.01 -11.95 4.55
CA CYS A 162 8.23 -10.74 4.28
C CYS A 162 8.81 -9.51 4.99
N VAL A 163 9.30 -8.53 4.21
CA VAL A 163 10.04 -7.37 4.72
C VAL A 163 9.11 -6.33 5.35
N PHE A 164 7.90 -6.19 4.81
CA PHE A 164 6.89 -5.27 5.30
C PHE A 164 5.51 -5.94 5.24
N LEU A 165 4.86 -6.06 6.41
CA LEU A 165 3.58 -6.71 6.57
C LEU A 165 2.55 -5.71 7.09
N THR A 166 1.46 -5.53 6.37
CA THR A 166 0.34 -4.68 6.79
C THR A 166 -0.91 -5.50 7.06
N LEU A 167 -1.83 -4.94 7.85
CA LEU A 167 -3.16 -5.51 8.06
C LEU A 167 -4.23 -4.48 7.69
N ALA A 168 -5.18 -4.88 6.84
CA ALA A 168 -6.33 -4.05 6.47
C ALA A 168 -7.41 -4.15 7.54
N GLY A 169 -7.51 -3.14 8.39
CA GLY A 169 -8.39 -3.09 9.56
C GLY A 169 -7.82 -2.19 10.65
N ARG A 170 -8.64 -1.84 11.65
CA ARG A 170 -8.16 -1.20 12.88
C ARG A 170 -7.76 -2.29 13.87
N PRO A 171 -6.60 -2.18 14.54
CA PRO A 171 -6.14 -3.25 15.42
C PRO A 171 -6.93 -3.36 16.73
N GLY A 172 -7.55 -2.25 17.19
CA GLY A 172 -8.26 -2.21 18.48
C GLY A 172 -7.37 -2.68 19.63
N ASP A 173 -7.95 -3.43 20.55
CA ASP A 173 -7.24 -3.96 21.72
C ASP A 173 -6.17 -5.02 21.38
N ARG A 174 -6.17 -5.53 20.14
CA ARG A 174 -5.22 -6.55 19.67
C ARG A 174 -3.97 -5.96 19.03
N GLU A 175 -3.77 -4.64 19.04
CA GLU A 175 -2.59 -4.02 18.41
C GLU A 175 -1.29 -4.67 18.87
N ALA A 176 -1.08 -4.82 20.18
CA ALA A 176 0.13 -5.42 20.72
C ALA A 176 0.35 -6.85 20.20
N ALA A 177 -0.71 -7.67 20.16
CA ALA A 177 -0.64 -9.05 19.68
C ALA A 177 -0.33 -9.13 18.17
N TYR A 178 -0.96 -8.28 17.36
CA TYR A 178 -0.67 -8.20 15.93
C TYR A 178 0.77 -7.73 15.65
N ARG A 179 1.26 -6.76 16.43
CA ARG A 179 2.65 -6.27 16.35
C ARG A 179 3.64 -7.38 16.71
N GLU A 180 3.38 -8.11 17.79
CA GLU A 180 4.19 -9.25 18.22
C GLU A 180 4.18 -10.40 17.21
N ALA A 181 3.05 -10.62 16.52
CA ALA A 181 2.96 -11.56 15.40
C ALA A 181 3.69 -11.09 14.14
N GLY A 182 4.10 -9.81 14.08
CA GLY A 182 4.92 -9.23 13.03
C GLY A 182 4.21 -8.25 12.09
N VAL A 183 3.02 -7.75 12.43
CA VAL A 183 2.36 -6.71 11.63
C VAL A 183 3.05 -5.36 11.84
N ASP A 184 3.55 -4.76 10.75
CA ASP A 184 4.32 -3.51 10.74
C ASP A 184 3.46 -2.26 10.59
N ALA A 185 2.25 -2.36 10.03
CA ALA A 185 1.32 -1.23 9.93
C ALA A 185 -0.13 -1.67 9.73
N PHE A 186 -1.06 -0.76 10.00
CA PHE A 186 -2.50 -0.97 9.85
C PHE A 186 -3.07 0.02 8.83
N ILE A 187 -3.88 -0.46 7.90
CA ILE A 187 -4.56 0.39 6.90
C ILE A 187 -6.07 0.34 7.13
N TYR A 188 -6.69 1.51 7.19
CA TYR A 188 -8.11 1.72 7.43
C TYR A 188 -8.61 3.03 6.80
N ALA A 189 -9.90 3.15 6.58
CA ALA A 189 -10.50 4.36 6.03
C ALA A 189 -10.19 5.61 6.89
N GLY A 190 -9.69 6.67 6.25
CA GLY A 190 -9.34 7.94 6.90
C GLY A 190 -7.90 8.06 7.42
N LEU A 191 -7.04 7.06 7.18
CA LEU A 191 -5.59 7.20 7.38
C LEU A 191 -5.02 8.30 6.47
N ASP A 192 -3.86 8.86 6.83
CA ASP A 192 -3.14 9.79 5.97
C ASP A 192 -2.36 9.02 4.89
N LEU A 193 -2.95 8.91 3.70
CA LEU A 193 -2.46 8.13 2.56
C LEU A 193 -1.02 8.48 2.20
N VAL A 194 -0.71 9.77 2.09
CA VAL A 194 0.61 10.23 1.66
C VAL A 194 1.65 9.92 2.72
N ALA A 195 1.36 10.17 4.00
CA ALA A 195 2.27 9.84 5.08
C ALA A 195 2.51 8.33 5.17
N PHE A 196 1.45 7.52 5.06
CA PHE A 196 1.54 6.07 5.07
C PHE A 196 2.35 5.52 3.90
N LEU A 197 2.09 5.99 2.67
CA LEU A 197 2.79 5.48 1.49
C LEU A 197 4.28 5.87 1.48
N ASN A 198 4.65 7.02 2.06
CA ASN A 198 6.06 7.36 2.27
C ASN A 198 6.74 6.39 3.25
N ASP A 199 6.11 6.07 4.38
CA ASP A 199 6.62 5.05 5.33
C ASP A 199 6.67 3.65 4.69
N ALA A 200 5.64 3.29 3.92
CA ALA A 200 5.61 2.02 3.19
C ALA A 200 6.74 1.93 2.18
N HIS A 201 6.96 2.95 1.35
CA HIS A 201 8.09 3.03 0.41
C HIS A 201 9.42 2.84 1.12
N ALA A 202 9.63 3.53 2.25
CA ALA A 202 10.84 3.39 3.05
C ALA A 202 11.07 1.95 3.53
N ARG A 203 10.03 1.32 4.09
CA ARG A 203 10.09 -0.07 4.59
C ARG A 203 10.25 -1.10 3.48
N MET A 204 9.73 -0.80 2.29
CA MET A 204 9.89 -1.61 1.08
C MET A 204 11.25 -1.39 0.40
N GLY A 205 12.07 -0.45 0.90
CA GLY A 205 13.43 -0.19 0.41
C GLY A 205 13.51 0.78 -0.78
N LEU A 206 12.45 1.54 -1.05
CA LEU A 206 12.49 2.60 -2.07
C LEU A 206 13.24 3.81 -1.49
N PRO A 207 14.07 4.49 -2.30
CA PRO A 207 14.81 5.67 -1.84
C PRO A 207 13.84 6.80 -1.49
N ILE A 208 13.96 7.34 -0.28
CA ILE A 208 13.23 8.55 0.11
C ILE A 208 14.03 9.74 -0.40
N GLU A 209 13.42 10.58 -1.23
CA GLU A 209 13.98 11.88 -1.57
C GLU A 209 14.10 12.71 -0.30
N ARG A 210 15.32 13.16 0.02
CA ARG A 210 15.53 14.15 1.07
C ARG A 210 15.30 15.51 0.41
N ASP A 211 14.29 16.23 0.88
CA ASP A 211 14.09 17.64 0.59
C ASP A 211 15.35 18.47 0.95
#